data_AF-A0A518EN19-F1
#
_entry.id   AF-A0A518EN19-F1
#
_cell.length_a   1.000
_cell.length_b   1.000
_cell.length_c   1.000
_cell.angle_alpha   90.00
_cell.angle_beta   90.00
_cell.angle_gamma   90.00
#
_symmetry.space_group_name_H-M   'P 1'
#
loop_
_entity.id
_entity.type
_entity.pdbx_description
1 polymer ?
#
loop_
_entity_poly.entity_id
_entity_poly.type
_entity_poly.pdbx_seq_one_letter_code
_entity_poly.pdbx_strand_id
1 'polypeptide(L)' 'MMVTDELFDHRGALLRASFEAAGAPYVLVEAWLRIDEAHRGAIVKGHVSECRPRWRNDPILDFPEPGSRRSAG' A
#
# COMPACT_ATOMS: atom_id res chain seq x y z
N MET A 1 -0.65 6.76 -6.68
CA MET A 1 -1.46 6.74 -5.43
C MET A 1 -0.54 7.04 -4.27
N MET A 2 -1.01 7.82 -3.31
CA MET A 2 -0.36 8.02 -2.02
C MET A 2 -0.52 6.75 -1.18
N VAL A 3 0.60 6.12 -0.82
CA VAL A 3 0.62 4.95 0.08
C VAL A 3 1.44 5.31 1.29
N THR A 4 0.79 5.37 2.45
CA THR A 4 1.44 5.59 3.76
C THR A 4 1.97 4.27 4.32
N ASP A 5 2.82 4.34 5.34
CA ASP A 5 3.26 3.14 6.07
C ASP A 5 2.07 2.36 6.65
N GLU A 6 1.10 3.06 7.24
CA GLU A 6 -0.11 2.43 7.78
C GLU A 6 -0.90 1.66 6.70
N LEU A 7 -1.08 2.26 5.52
CA LEU A 7 -1.77 1.59 4.41
C LEU A 7 -0.99 0.37 3.92
N PHE A 8 0.35 0.45 3.90
CA PHE A 8 1.21 -0.67 3.54
C PHE A 8 1.07 -1.82 4.54
N ASP A 9 1.02 -1.53 5.83
CA ASP A 9 0.87 -2.53 6.89
C ASP A 9 -0.51 -3.20 6.86
N HIS A 10 -1.58 -2.41 6.64
CA HIS A 10 -2.93 -2.94 6.43
C HIS A 10 -3.00 -3.86 5.21
N ARG A 11 -2.37 -3.45 4.09
CA ARG A 11 -2.24 -4.30 2.90
C ARG A 11 -1.48 -5.59 3.24
N GLY A 12 -0.43 -5.53 4.05
CA GLY A 12 0.32 -6.69 4.52
C GLY A 12 -0.52 -7.67 5.33
N ALA A 13 -1.39 -7.18 6.22
CA ALA A 13 -2.32 -8.01 6.98
C ALA A 13 -3.33 -8.73 6.06
N LEU A 14 -3.90 -8.01 5.09
CA LEU A 14 -4.81 -8.59 4.10
C LEU A 14 -4.11 -9.63 3.22
N LEU A 15 -2.87 -9.38 2.83
CA LEU A 15 -2.07 -10.31 2.05
C LEU A 15 -1.81 -11.62 2.80
N ARG A 16 -1.47 -11.55 4.09
CA ARG A 16 -1.31 -12.74 4.95
C ARG A 16 -2.59 -13.55 5.07
N ALA A 17 -3.72 -12.88 5.35
CA ALA A 17 -5.02 -13.54 5.41
C ALA A 17 -5.40 -14.20 4.06
N SER A 18 -5.01 -13.56 2.94
CA SER A 18 -5.25 -14.13 1.60
C SER A 18 -4.41 -15.38 1.35
N PHE A 19 -3.16 -15.42 1.80
CA PHE A 19 -2.33 -16.62 1.72
C PHE A 19 -2.88 -17.78 2.55
N GLU A 20 -3.38 -17.49 3.75
CA GLU A 20 -4.04 -18.48 4.60
C GLU A 20 -5.30 -19.04 3.93
N ALA A 21 -6.17 -18.16 3.42
CA ALA A 21 -7.38 -18.56 2.71
C ALA A 21 -7.11 -19.40 1.45
N ALA A 22 -5.98 -19.16 0.79
CA ALA A 22 -5.56 -19.91 -0.38
C ALA A 22 -4.83 -21.24 -0.04
N GLY A 23 -4.54 -21.51 1.23
CA GLY A 23 -3.73 -22.67 1.63
C GLY A 23 -2.30 -22.62 1.07
N ALA A 24 -1.74 -21.42 0.92
CA ALA A 24 -0.42 -21.24 0.32
C ALA A 24 0.69 -21.89 1.18
N PRO A 25 1.66 -22.60 0.57
CA PRO A 25 2.76 -23.19 1.32
C PRO A 25 3.58 -22.15 2.08
N TYR A 26 3.82 -22.40 3.37
CA TYR A 26 4.53 -21.47 4.28
C TYR A 26 5.86 -20.95 3.71
N VAL A 27 6.66 -21.82 3.09
CA VAL A 27 7.95 -21.44 2.50
C VAL A 27 7.82 -20.39 1.38
N LEU A 28 6.74 -20.47 0.60
CA LEU A 28 6.48 -19.50 -0.48
C LEU A 28 5.91 -18.20 0.09
N VAL A 29 5.06 -18.29 1.11
CA VAL A 29 4.54 -17.11 1.82
C VAL A 29 5.68 -16.30 2.42
N GLU A 30 6.60 -16.93 3.14
CA GLU A 30 7.75 -16.26 3.73
C GLU A 30 8.67 -15.61 2.68
N ALA A 31 8.93 -16.32 1.57
CA ALA A 31 9.71 -15.77 0.48
C ALA A 31 9.02 -14.55 -0.14
N TRP A 32 7.70 -14.60 -0.31
CA TRP A 32 6.91 -13.51 -0.86
C TRP A 32 6.89 -12.29 0.06
N LEU A 33 6.65 -12.49 1.35
CA LEU A 33 6.60 -11.40 2.33
C LEU A 33 7.94 -10.66 2.44
N ARG A 34 9.08 -11.35 2.27
CA ARG A 34 10.39 -10.69 2.21
C ARG A 34 10.53 -9.81 0.97
N ILE A 35 10.05 -10.28 -0.18
CA ILE A 35 10.06 -9.49 -1.42
C ILE A 35 9.17 -8.26 -1.25
N ASP A 36 7.97 -8.44 -0.69
CA ASP A 36 7.02 -7.37 -0.47
C ASP A 36 7.61 -6.27 0.44
N GLU A 37 8.19 -6.66 1.58
CA GLU A 37 8.83 -5.74 2.50
C GLU A 37 10.04 -5.01 1.87
N ALA A 38 10.83 -5.69 1.04
CA ALA A 38 11.93 -5.06 0.32
C ALA A 38 11.48 -3.95 -0.62
N HIS A 39 10.22 -3.95 -1.07
CA HIS A 39 9.63 -2.89 -1.90
C HIS A 39 9.00 -1.75 -1.10
N ARG A 40 8.97 -1.81 0.25
CA ARG A 40 8.37 -0.76 1.10
C ARG A 40 8.87 0.63 0.73
N GLY A 41 10.19 0.84 0.65
CA GLY A 41 10.77 2.16 0.34
C GLY A 41 10.41 2.69 -1.06
N ALA A 42 10.12 1.81 -2.02
CA ALA A 42 9.67 2.22 -3.34
C ALA A 42 8.17 2.55 -3.36
N ILE A 43 7.35 1.85 -2.56
CA ILE A 43 5.89 1.96 -2.53
C ILE A 43 5.44 3.09 -1.61
N VAL A 44 5.94 3.15 -0.38
CA VAL A 44 5.57 4.14 0.62
C VAL A 44 6.07 5.52 0.22
N LYS A 45 5.27 6.54 0.52
CA LYS A 45 5.56 7.96 0.31
C LYS A 45 5.29 8.72 1.59
N GLY A 46 6.08 9.75 1.87
CA GLY A 46 5.85 10.66 2.99
C GLY A 46 4.88 11.78 2.64
N HIS A 47 4.83 12.18 1.37
CA HIS A 47 3.99 13.26 0.88
C HIS A 47 3.55 13.05 -0.58
N VAL A 48 2.39 13.59 -0.96
CA VAL A 48 1.83 13.44 -2.32
C VAL A 48 2.75 13.97 -3.42
N SER A 49 3.63 14.92 -3.11
CA SER A 49 4.64 15.46 -4.05
C SER A 49 5.70 14.44 -4.46
N GLU A 50 5.86 13.35 -3.71
CA GLU A 50 6.77 12.26 -4.05
C GLU A 50 6.13 11.27 -5.06
N CYS A 51 4.81 11.36 -5.25
CA CYS A 51 4.10 10.53 -6.22
C CYS A 51 4.35 11.00 -7.65
N ARG A 52 4.39 10.05 -8.58
CA ARG A 52 4.39 10.31 -10.02
C ARG A 52 3.15 9.69 -10.66
N PRO A 53 2.46 10.39 -11.57
CA PRO A 53 1.32 9.83 -12.27
C PRO A 53 1.79 8.71 -13.21
N ARG A 54 0.99 7.65 -13.35
CA ARG A 54 1.29 6.52 -14.24
C ARG A 54 1.14 6.92 -15.71
N TRP A 55 0.12 7.74 -15.99
CA TRP A 55 -0.17 8.31 -17.31
C TRP A 55 -0.53 9.79 -17.17
N ARG A 56 -0.42 10.56 -18.26
CA ARG A 56 -0.67 12.01 -18.26
C ARG A 56 -2.04 12.40 -17.68
N ASN A 57 -3.07 11.59 -17.91
CA ASN A 57 -4.45 11.88 -17.51
C ASN A 57 -4.88 11.09 -16.26
N ASP A 58 -3.95 10.42 -15.58
CA ASP A 58 -4.23 9.61 -14.40
C ASP A 58 -3.90 10.40 -13.12
N PRO A 59 -4.91 10.86 -12.36
CA PRO A 59 -4.67 11.66 -11.17
C PRO A 59 -4.01 10.83 -10.06
N ILE A 60 -3.21 11.50 -9.23
CA ILE A 60 -2.70 10.87 -8.01
C ILE A 60 -3.86 10.73 -7.03
N LEU A 61 -4.21 9.49 -6.71
CA LEU A 61 -5.19 9.18 -5.65
C LEU A 61 -4.58 9.44 -4.28
N ASP A 62 -5.15 10.39 -3.53
CA ASP A 62 -4.76 10.80 -2.17
C ASP A 62 -6.04 11.05 -1.34
N PHE A 63 -6.32 10.14 -0.42
CA PHE A 63 -7.56 10.14 0.36
C PHE A 63 -7.28 10.60 1.80
N PRO A 64 -8.20 11.36 2.42
CA PRO A 64 -8.09 11.69 3.83
C PRO A 64 -8.30 10.43 4.67
N GLU A 65 -7.77 10.45 5.89
CA GLU A 65 -8.18 9.46 6.89
C GLU A 65 -9.70 9.47 7.06
N PRO A 66 -10.35 8.29 7.10
CA PRO A 66 -11.78 8.19 7.35
C PRO A 66 -12.16 8.90 8.66
N GLY A 67 -12.99 9.93 8.57
CA GLY A 67 -13.40 10.75 9.74
C GLY A 67 -12.64 12.07 9.88
N SER A 68 -11.53 12.25 9.17
CA SER A 68 -10.94 13.58 9.01
C SER A 68 -11.79 14.37 7.99
N ARG A 69 -12.66 15.25 8.49
CA ARG A 69 -13.31 16.26 7.63
C ARG A 69 -12.21 17.19 7.11
N ARG A 70 -11.73 16.97 5.89
CA ARG A 70 -11.15 18.06 5.12
C ARG A 70 -12.31 18.93 4.67
N SER A 71 -12.52 20.06 5.33
CA SER A 71 -13.34 21.15 4.81
C SER A 71 -12.81 21.49 3.42
N ALA A 72 -13.63 21.22 2.40
CA ALA A 72 -13.36 21.68 1.05
C ALA A 72 -13.24 23.21 1.11
N GLY A 73 -12.05 23.72 0.81
CA GLY A 73 -11.76 25.12 0.53
C GLY A 73 -11.51 25.29 -0.96
#